data_AF-A0A7C3CB92-F1
#
_entry.id   AF-A0A7C3CB92-F1
#
_cell.length_a   1.000
_cell.length_b   1.000
_cell.length_c   1.000
_cell.angle_alpha   90.00
_cell.angle_beta   90.00
_cell.angle_gamma   90.00
#
_symmetry.space_group_name_H-M   'P 1'
#
loop_
_entity.id
_entity.type
_entity.pdbx_description
1 polymer ?
#
loop_
_entity_poly.entity_id
_entity_poly.type
_entity_poly.pdbx_seq_one_letter_code
_entity_poly.pdbx_strand_id
1 'polypeptide(L)'
;MSCEKHNTKKITGEYKSKEYTALSRAWLHYVKKTDVAMGTTLKLERDSTFFLQNCGNILTGKWKTEMDTLILAVETNRWKNDSLNINGFNGKHPSIPQRPVKYLIKKNELIQKEKVMKDGKEKILINHFEKIFF
;
A
#
# COMPACT_ATOMS: atom_id res chain seq x y z
N MET A 1 -3.16 34.12 2.19
CA MET A 1 -3.21 32.72 1.70
C MET A 1 -3.13 31.80 2.90
N SER A 2 -4.26 31.24 3.31
CA SER A 2 -4.38 30.36 4.49
C SER A 2 -4.16 28.91 4.04
N CYS A 3 -3.06 28.29 4.46
CA CYS A 3 -2.68 26.94 4.04
C CYS A 3 -3.65 25.87 4.55
N GLU A 4 -3.99 24.93 3.67
CA GLU A 4 -4.83 23.74 3.82
C GLU A 4 -4.32 22.74 4.90
N LYS A 5 -4.31 23.13 6.17
CA LYS A 5 -3.94 22.25 7.30
C LYS A 5 -5.06 21.28 7.73
N HIS A 6 -6.16 21.19 6.99
CA HIS A 6 -7.40 20.60 7.49
C HIS A 6 -7.51 19.07 7.41
N ASN A 7 -6.57 18.33 6.80
CA ASN A 7 -6.76 16.88 6.59
C ASN A 7 -5.63 15.96 7.07
N THR A 8 -4.45 16.48 7.43
CA THR A 8 -3.31 15.64 7.83
C THR A 8 -3.57 14.90 9.14
N LYS A 9 -4.13 15.56 10.16
CA LYS A 9 -4.48 14.92 11.45
C LYS A 9 -5.53 13.80 11.31
N LYS A 10 -6.37 13.87 10.27
CA LYS A 10 -7.45 12.91 10.05
C LYS A 10 -6.93 11.58 9.48
N ILE A 11 -5.91 11.65 8.62
CA ILE A 11 -5.40 10.46 7.92
C ILE A 11 -4.22 9.78 8.60
N THR A 12 -3.55 10.43 9.56
CA THR A 12 -2.50 9.76 10.34
C THR A 12 -3.07 8.59 11.15
N GLY A 13 -2.33 7.50 11.27
CA GLY A 13 -2.74 6.30 12.00
C GLY A 13 -2.28 5.01 11.31
N GLU A 14 -2.80 3.89 11.81
CA GLU A 14 -2.51 2.56 11.29
C GLU A 14 -3.65 2.05 10.43
N TYR A 15 -3.28 1.33 9.38
CA TYR A 15 -4.15 0.81 8.36
C TYR A 15 -3.78 -0.64 8.07
N LYS A 16 -4.78 -1.49 7.84
CA LYS A 16 -4.59 -2.89 7.44
C LYS A 16 -5.33 -3.15 6.14
N SER A 17 -4.75 -3.97 5.28
CA SER A 17 -5.42 -4.45 4.07
C SER A 17 -6.72 -5.16 4.46
N LYS A 18 -7.81 -4.84 3.76
CA LYS A 18 -9.10 -5.47 3.94
C LYS A 18 -8.99 -6.99 3.77
N GLU A 19 -9.59 -7.72 4.69
CA GLU A 19 -9.62 -9.17 4.62
C GLU A 19 -10.78 -9.64 3.74
N TYR A 20 -10.50 -10.62 2.88
CA TYR A 20 -11.47 -11.23 1.98
C TYR A 20 -11.55 -12.72 2.25
N THR A 21 -12.77 -13.22 2.43
CA THR A 21 -13.05 -14.67 2.52
C THR A 21 -12.62 -15.39 1.24
N ALA A 22 -12.38 -16.70 1.33
CA ALA A 22 -12.01 -17.50 0.15
C ALA A 22 -13.05 -17.39 -0.98
N LEU A 23 -14.35 -17.44 -0.63
CA LEU A 23 -15.45 -17.30 -1.59
C LEU A 23 -15.46 -15.92 -2.27
N SER A 24 -15.37 -14.84 -1.49
CA SER A 24 -15.36 -13.47 -2.04
C SER A 24 -14.15 -13.24 -2.96
N ARG A 25 -13.00 -13.81 -2.60
CA ARG A 25 -11.78 -13.75 -3.41
C ARG A 25 -11.93 -14.52 -4.72
N ALA A 26 -12.47 -15.74 -4.69
CA ALA A 26 -12.74 -16.52 -5.88
C ALA A 26 -13.71 -15.77 -6.82
N TRP A 27 -14.77 -15.20 -6.26
CA TRP A 27 -15.71 -14.39 -7.05
C TRP A 27 -15.05 -13.17 -7.69
N LEU A 28 -14.27 -12.40 -6.93
CA LEU A 28 -13.51 -11.26 -7.48
C LEU A 28 -12.56 -11.70 -8.60
N HIS A 29 -11.86 -12.81 -8.40
CA HIS A 29 -10.89 -13.33 -9.36
C HIS A 29 -11.53 -13.80 -10.67
N TYR A 30 -12.52 -14.70 -10.59
CA TYR A 30 -13.08 -15.36 -11.76
C TYR A 30 -14.19 -14.56 -12.44
N VAL A 31 -15.01 -13.84 -11.67
CA VAL A 31 -16.15 -13.07 -12.21
C VAL A 31 -15.74 -11.64 -12.53
N LYS A 32 -15.05 -10.97 -11.60
CA LYS A 32 -14.66 -9.56 -11.77
C LYS A 32 -13.27 -9.38 -12.37
N LYS A 33 -12.52 -10.45 -12.65
CA LYS A 33 -11.14 -10.40 -13.18
C LYS A 33 -10.24 -9.47 -12.34
N THR A 34 -10.48 -9.48 -11.04
CA THR A 34 -9.87 -8.56 -10.07
C THR A 34 -9.12 -9.36 -9.03
N ASP A 35 -7.85 -9.02 -8.83
CA ASP A 35 -7.03 -9.52 -7.74
C ASP A 35 -7.05 -8.53 -6.57
N VAL A 36 -6.91 -9.04 -5.35
CA VAL A 36 -6.86 -8.23 -4.12
C VAL A 36 -5.55 -8.45 -3.39
N ALA A 37 -4.89 -7.35 -3.02
CA ALA A 37 -3.73 -7.38 -2.14
C ALA A 37 -4.19 -7.51 -0.68
N MET A 38 -3.60 -8.46 0.05
CA MET A 38 -3.91 -8.73 1.47
C MET A 38 -2.61 -8.93 2.25
N GLY A 39 -2.72 -8.96 3.58
CA GLY A 39 -1.56 -9.14 4.46
C GLY A 39 -0.62 -7.94 4.48
N THR A 40 -1.12 -6.75 4.13
CA THR A 40 -0.33 -5.51 4.12
C THR A 40 -0.78 -4.59 5.25
N THR A 41 0.15 -3.96 5.93
CA THR A 41 -0.09 -2.89 6.89
C THR A 41 0.57 -1.60 6.43
N LEU A 42 -0.06 -0.47 6.75
CA LEU A 42 0.45 0.86 6.46
C LEU A 42 0.28 1.73 7.71
N LYS A 43 1.35 2.38 8.13
CA LYS A 43 1.35 3.37 9.20
C LYS A 43 1.74 4.72 8.64
N LEU A 44 0.91 5.73 8.90
CA LEU A 44 1.14 7.13 8.51
C LEU A 44 1.39 7.95 9.77
N GLU A 45 2.64 8.41 9.94
CA GLU A 45 3.09 9.18 11.09
C GLU A 45 2.82 10.67 10.90
N ARG A 46 2.70 11.41 12.01
CA ARG A 46 2.40 12.86 12.00
C ARG A 46 3.49 13.73 11.39
N ASP A 47 4.72 13.23 11.34
CA ASP A 47 5.90 13.90 10.78
C ASP A 47 6.06 13.67 9.26
N SER A 48 4.99 13.22 8.60
CA SER A 48 4.96 12.89 7.17
C SER A 48 5.85 11.70 6.78
N THR A 49 6.24 10.84 7.72
CA THR A 49 6.86 9.54 7.41
C THR A 49 5.83 8.41 7.36
N PHE A 50 6.10 7.37 6.57
CA PHE A 50 5.29 6.16 6.54
C PHE A 50 6.11 4.89 6.71
N PHE A 51 5.43 3.85 7.16
CA PHE A 51 5.91 2.48 7.22
C PHE A 51 4.89 1.56 6.57
N LEU A 52 5.25 0.90 5.48
CA LEU A 52 4.39 -0.05 4.77
C LEU A 52 5.05 -1.43 4.79
N GLN A 53 4.36 -2.42 5.35
CA GLN A 53 4.83 -3.79 5.43
C GLN A 53 3.88 -4.68 4.64
N ASN A 54 4.41 -5.39 3.65
CA ASN A 54 3.69 -6.45 2.95
C ASN A 54 4.28 -7.82 3.33
N CYS A 55 3.86 -8.88 2.65
CA CYS A 55 4.30 -10.25 2.96
C CYS A 55 5.83 -10.45 2.88
N GLY A 56 6.51 -9.74 1.96
CA GLY A 56 7.93 -9.95 1.68
C GLY A 56 8.83 -8.79 2.08
N ASN A 57 8.28 -7.57 2.17
CA ASN A 57 9.07 -6.35 2.21
C ASN A 57 8.56 -5.35 3.25
N ILE A 58 9.47 -4.49 3.65
CA ILE A 58 9.24 -3.30 4.45
C ILE A 58 9.68 -2.10 3.62
N LEU A 59 8.74 -1.18 3.38
CA LEU A 59 8.95 0.06 2.65
C LEU A 59 8.79 1.23 3.61
N THR A 60 9.71 2.18 3.55
CA THR A 60 9.58 3.45 4.29
C THR A 60 9.83 4.64 3.37
N GLY A 61 9.37 5.80 3.80
CA GLY A 61 9.64 7.05 3.10
C GLY A 61 8.72 8.16 3.58
N LYS A 62 8.39 9.07 2.67
CA LYS A 62 7.57 10.25 2.96
C LYS A 62 6.18 10.14 2.36
N TRP A 63 5.19 10.71 3.03
CA TRP A 63 3.85 10.84 2.49
C TRP A 63 3.38 12.29 2.46
N LYS A 64 2.52 12.59 1.50
CA LYS A 64 1.76 13.84 1.41
C LYS A 64 0.36 13.57 0.91
N THR A 65 -0.52 14.56 1.07
CA THR A 65 -1.88 14.54 0.52
C THR A 65 -2.06 15.63 -0.50
N GLU A 66 -2.73 15.32 -1.59
CA GLU A 66 -3.18 16.26 -2.62
C GLU A 66 -4.67 16.01 -2.88
N MET A 67 -5.53 16.93 -2.44
CA MET A 67 -6.99 16.76 -2.44
C MET A 67 -7.40 15.44 -1.74
N ASP A 68 -8.00 14.51 -2.48
CA ASP A 68 -8.44 13.19 -2.01
C ASP A 68 -7.39 12.10 -2.27
N THR A 69 -6.15 12.45 -2.58
CA THR A 69 -5.08 11.50 -2.91
C THR A 69 -3.99 11.51 -1.85
N LEU A 70 -3.70 10.34 -1.28
CA LEU A 70 -2.50 10.07 -0.51
C LEU A 70 -1.38 9.63 -1.47
N ILE A 71 -0.23 10.26 -1.37
CA ILE A 71 0.95 9.99 -2.20
C ILE A 71 2.08 9.54 -1.28
N LEU A 72 2.62 8.34 -1.53
CA LEU A 72 3.76 7.77 -0.83
C LEU A 72 4.99 7.80 -1.74
N ALA A 73 6.01 8.54 -1.33
CA ALA A 73 7.34 8.53 -1.95
C ALA A 73 8.22 7.54 -1.18
N VAL A 74 8.52 6.40 -1.79
CA VAL A 74 9.34 5.34 -1.18
C VAL A 74 10.81 5.75 -1.20
N GLU A 75 11.45 5.75 -0.04
CA GLU A 75 12.88 6.06 0.12
C GLU A 75 13.70 4.80 0.41
N THR A 76 13.10 3.82 1.11
CA THR A 76 13.75 2.53 1.36
C THR A 76 12.82 1.37 1.04
N ASN A 77 13.42 0.27 0.59
CA ASN A 77 12.76 -1.02 0.41
C ASN A 77 13.71 -2.10 0.90
N ARG A 78 13.31 -2.87 1.90
CA ARG A 78 14.10 -3.98 2.45
C ARG A 78 13.26 -5.24 2.54
N TRP A 79 13.91 -6.40 2.55
CA TRP A 79 13.23 -7.64 2.84
C TRP A 79 12.77 -7.66 4.29
N LYS A 80 11.62 -8.29 4.54
CA LYS A 80 11.15 -8.54 5.90
C LYS A 80 12.02 -9.57 6.63
N ASN A 81 12.61 -10.51 5.88
CA ASN A 81 13.53 -11.52 6.41
C ASN A 81 14.97 -11.00 6.36
N ASP A 82 15.64 -10.95 7.50
CA ASP A 82 16.99 -10.42 7.66
C ASP A 82 18.05 -11.21 6.87
N SER A 83 17.88 -12.53 6.72
CA SER A 83 18.82 -13.34 5.93
C SER A 83 18.86 -12.92 4.45
N LEU A 84 17.73 -12.46 3.92
CA LEU A 84 17.66 -11.93 2.55
C LEU A 84 18.22 -10.52 2.44
N ASN A 85 18.29 -9.77 3.53
CA ASN A 85 18.92 -8.45 3.55
C ASN A 85 20.45 -8.53 3.50
N ILE A 86 21.06 -9.64 3.94
CA ILE A 86 22.51 -9.85 3.88
C ILE A 86 22.92 -10.40 2.50
N ASN A 87 22.23 -11.45 2.04
CA ASN A 87 22.65 -12.22 0.87
C ASN A 87 21.89 -11.84 -0.41
N GLY A 88 20.85 -11.02 -0.31
CA GLY A 88 19.89 -10.79 -1.38
C GLY A 88 19.07 -12.04 -1.71
N PHE A 89 18.10 -11.88 -2.61
CA PHE A 89 17.47 -13.01 -3.29
C PHE A 89 18.19 -13.19 -4.63
N ASN A 90 18.98 -14.26 -4.77
CA ASN A 90 19.90 -14.45 -5.89
C ASN A 90 20.88 -13.26 -6.05
N GLY A 91 21.40 -12.74 -4.94
CA GLY A 91 22.30 -11.58 -4.92
C GLY A 91 21.63 -10.24 -5.24
N LYS A 92 20.29 -10.19 -5.31
CA LYS A 92 19.54 -8.96 -5.61
C LYS A 92 18.78 -8.45 -4.39
N HIS A 93 18.88 -7.14 -4.18
CA HIS A 93 18.05 -6.40 -3.22
C HIS A 93 16.75 -5.94 -3.88
N PRO A 94 15.69 -5.71 -3.09
CA PRO A 94 14.43 -5.28 -3.65
C PRO A 94 14.57 -3.83 -4.13
N SER A 95 14.12 -3.55 -5.34
CA SER A 95 14.24 -2.22 -5.95
C SER A 95 13.28 -1.23 -5.29
N ILE A 96 13.72 0.02 -5.13
CA ILE A 96 12.84 1.12 -4.75
C ILE A 96 11.95 1.47 -5.96
N PRO A 97 10.61 1.54 -5.79
CA PRO A 97 9.73 1.98 -6.86
C PRO A 97 10.11 3.38 -7.36
N GLN A 98 10.27 3.54 -8.68
CA GLN A 98 10.65 4.83 -9.28
C GLN A 98 9.53 5.87 -9.26
N ARG A 99 8.28 5.44 -9.06
CA ARG A 99 7.10 6.31 -9.05
C ARG A 99 6.45 6.28 -7.68
N PRO A 100 5.92 7.42 -7.20
CA PRO A 100 5.15 7.45 -5.97
C PRO A 100 3.92 6.55 -6.05
N VAL A 101 3.64 5.87 -4.95
CA VAL A 101 2.43 5.05 -4.79
C VAL A 101 1.27 5.98 -4.45
N LYS A 102 0.13 5.82 -5.10
CA LYS A 102 -1.03 6.70 -4.92
C LYS A 102 -2.24 5.91 -4.42
N TYR A 103 -2.90 6.45 -3.40
CA TYR A 103 -4.14 5.93 -2.85
C TYR A 103 -5.22 7.02 -2.87
N LEU A 104 -6.43 6.65 -3.28
CA LEU A 104 -7.62 7.46 -3.07
C LEU A 104 -8.06 7.35 -1.62
N ILE A 105 -8.25 8.50 -0.97
CA ILE A 105 -8.72 8.61 0.40
C ILE A 105 -10.24 8.62 0.39
N LYS A 106 -10.87 7.68 1.09
CA LYS A 106 -12.33 7.64 1.27
C LYS A 106 -12.68 7.47 2.74
N LYS A 107 -13.04 8.56 3.41
CA LYS A 107 -13.35 8.59 4.85
C LYS A 107 -12.18 8.01 5.69
N ASN A 108 -12.25 6.73 6.05
CA ASN A 108 -11.28 6.00 6.85
C ASN A 108 -10.61 4.85 6.06
N GLU A 109 -10.72 4.89 4.73
CA GLU A 109 -10.20 3.87 3.82
C GLU A 109 -9.20 4.48 2.84
N LEU A 110 -8.26 3.66 2.40
CA LEU A 110 -7.31 3.99 1.33
C LEU A 110 -7.45 2.96 0.22
N ILE A 111 -7.65 3.40 -1.01
CA ILE A 111 -7.93 2.52 -2.15
C ILE A 111 -6.98 2.83 -3.29
N GLN A 112 -6.23 1.82 -3.72
CA GLN A 112 -5.41 1.85 -4.92
C GLN A 112 -5.94 0.81 -5.90
N LYS A 113 -5.93 1.18 -7.18
CA LYS A 113 -6.29 0.29 -8.30
C LYS A 113 -5.20 0.37 -9.33
N GLU A 114 -4.66 -0.78 -9.72
CA GLU A 114 -3.62 -0.87 -10.74
C GLU A 114 -4.01 -1.91 -11.78
N LYS A 115 -3.67 -1.64 -13.04
CA LYS A 115 -3.73 -2.66 -14.08
C LYS A 115 -2.44 -3.47 -14.02
N VAL A 116 -2.55 -4.78 -13.93
CA VAL A 116 -1.42 -5.70 -13.86
C VAL A 116 -1.58 -6.78 -14.92
N MET A 117 -0.47 -7.21 -15.50
CA MET A 117 -0.43 -8.40 -16.36
C MET A 117 -0.11 -9.61 -15.49
N LYS A 118 -1.02 -10.60 -15.47
CA LYS A 118 -0.83 -11.84 -14.73
C LYS A 118 -1.33 -13.02 -15.54
N ASP A 119 -0.48 -14.04 -15.70
CA ASP A 119 -0.75 -15.22 -16.52
C ASP A 119 -1.13 -14.86 -17.97
N GLY A 120 -0.49 -13.83 -18.54
CA GLY A 120 -0.76 -13.34 -19.89
C GLY A 120 -2.08 -12.56 -20.05
N LYS A 121 -2.80 -12.28 -18.96
CA LYS A 121 -4.09 -11.56 -18.99
C LYS A 121 -3.98 -10.25 -18.21
N GLU A 122 -4.61 -9.19 -18.73
CA GLU A 122 -4.81 -7.95 -17.97
C GLU A 122 -5.82 -8.22 -16.84
N LYS A 123 -5.43 -7.87 -15.61
CA LYS A 123 -6.27 -7.91 -14.41
C LYS A 123 -6.18 -6.57 -13.69
N ILE A 124 -7.19 -6.27 -12.88
CA ILE A 124 -7.15 -5.15 -11.95
C ILE A 124 -6.68 -5.66 -10.61
N LEU A 125 -5.58 -5.12 -10.07
CA LEU A 125 -5.17 -5.31 -8.69
C LEU A 125 -5.77 -4.20 -7.83
N ILE A 126 -6.48 -4.58 -6.77
CA ILE A 126 -6.99 -3.65 -5.76
C ILE A 126 -6.19 -3.83 -4.48
N ASN A 127 -5.68 -2.71 -3.97
CA ASN A 127 -5.12 -2.63 -2.63
C ASN A 127 -6.02 -1.69 -1.81
N HIS A 128 -6.81 -2.29 -0.90
CA HIS A 128 -7.80 -1.60 -0.09
C HIS A 128 -7.39 -1.72 1.37
N PHE A 129 -7.12 -0.59 2.01
CA PHE A 129 -6.85 -0.51 3.43
C PHE A 129 -8.01 0.08 4.23
N GLU A 130 -8.20 -0.43 5.43
CA GLU A 130 -9.13 0.08 6.44
C GLU A 130 -8.33 0.56 7.66
N LYS A 131 -8.70 1.73 8.20
CA LYS A 131 -8.05 2.31 9.38
C LYS A 131 -8.36 1.47 10.62
N ILE A 132 -7.34 1.20 11.45
CA ILE A 132 -7.48 0.51 12.72
C ILE A 132 -7.84 1.55 13.79
N PHE A 133 -8.93 1.31 14.53
CA PHE A 133 -9.32 2.11 15.69
C PHE A 133 -8.98 1.31 16.95
N PHE A 134 -8.18 1.90 17.84
CA PHE A 134 -7.90 1.39 19.17
C PHE A 134 -8.72 2.18 20.20
#